data_AF-A0A0M3API6-F1
#
_entry.id   AF-A0A0M3API6-F1
#
_cell.length_a   1.000
_cell.length_b   1.000
_cell.length_c   1.000
_cell.angle_alpha   90.00
_cell.angle_beta   90.00
_cell.angle_gamma   90.00
#
_symmetry.space_group_name_H-M   'P 1'
#
loop_
_entity.id
_entity.type
_entity.pdbx_description
1 polymer ?
#
loop_
_entity_poly.entity_id
_entity_poly.type
_entity_poly.pdbx_seq_one_letter_code
_entity_poly.pdbx_strand_id
1 'polypeptide(L)'
;MPRLRDIADRKLGSIAAPSTYKGIESLMGRTIKTAAIEADWDDIVRIVASIKEGAVAPSAILRKLAAYKRQNRLDFALAELGRIERTLFALDWLEQPDVRRACQAGLNKGEARHTLAAAIYTNRQGRFTDRSIENQEYRASGLNLLIAAISYWNTVYMDRAAQHLQSSGGTFDDALLAHLSPMGWVHISLTGDYLWQRANRLSPGEFRTLNDPMARLKLVA
;
A
#
# COMPACT_ATOMS: atom_id res chain seq x y z
N MET A 1 2.71 -1.54 -6.76
CA MET A 1 2.01 -0.98 -7.92
C MET A 1 0.70 -0.34 -7.45
N PRO A 2 0.49 0.97 -7.68
CA PRO A 2 -0.73 1.66 -7.26
C PRO A 2 -1.91 1.30 -8.17
N ARG A 3 -3.10 1.10 -7.60
CA ARG A 3 -4.34 0.91 -8.38
C ARG A 3 -4.59 2.14 -9.26
N LEU A 4 -4.89 1.92 -10.54
CA LEU A 4 -5.41 2.96 -11.42
C LEU A 4 -6.84 3.30 -10.98
N ARG A 5 -6.98 4.29 -10.10
CA ARG A 5 -8.29 4.88 -9.78
C ARG A 5 -8.87 5.52 -11.04
N ASP A 6 -10.17 5.33 -11.25
CA ASP A 6 -10.96 5.94 -12.32
C ASP A 6 -10.43 5.60 -13.73
N ILE A 7 -10.20 4.31 -14.01
CA ILE A 7 -9.71 3.87 -15.33
C ILE A 7 -10.66 4.26 -16.47
N ALA A 8 -11.96 4.34 -16.21
CA ALA A 8 -12.96 4.80 -17.17
C ALA A 8 -12.71 6.24 -17.65
N ASP A 9 -12.14 7.09 -16.79
CA ASP A 9 -11.83 8.48 -17.10
C ASP A 9 -10.43 8.65 -17.71
N ARG A 10 -9.61 7.59 -17.70
CA ARG A 10 -8.24 7.64 -18.20
C ARG A 10 -8.19 7.32 -19.69
N LYS A 11 -7.53 8.19 -20.43
CA LYS A 11 -7.21 7.97 -21.85
C LYS A 11 -5.79 7.42 -22.01
N LEU A 12 -5.64 6.41 -22.87
CA LEU A 12 -4.37 5.82 -23.25
C LEU A 12 -3.51 6.80 -24.07
N GLY A 13 -2.20 6.72 -23.94
CA GLY A 13 -1.27 7.42 -24.81
C GLY A 13 -1.29 6.82 -26.21
N SER A 14 -1.37 7.66 -27.24
CA SER A 14 -1.37 7.19 -28.62
C SER A 14 -0.01 7.47 -29.27
N ILE A 15 0.55 6.52 -30.04
CA ILE A 15 1.75 6.78 -30.85
C ILE A 15 1.37 7.42 -32.19
N ALA A 16 0.25 6.99 -32.75
CA ALA A 16 -0.31 7.52 -34.00
C ALA A 16 -1.48 8.48 -33.71
N ALA A 17 -2.15 8.96 -34.75
CA ALA A 17 -3.42 9.66 -34.57
C ALA A 17 -4.46 8.71 -33.93
N PRO A 18 -5.27 9.14 -32.95
CA PRO A 18 -6.29 8.30 -32.33
C PRO A 18 -7.24 7.61 -33.33
N SER A 19 -7.53 8.27 -34.46
CA SER A 19 -8.32 7.75 -35.57
C SER A 19 -7.72 6.51 -36.27
N THR A 20 -6.44 6.23 -36.03
CA THR A 20 -5.76 5.03 -36.54
C THR A 20 -6.24 3.77 -35.81
N TYR A 21 -6.69 3.91 -34.56
CA TYR A 21 -7.04 2.82 -33.67
C TYR A 21 -8.56 2.56 -33.70
N LYS A 22 -9.03 1.97 -34.80
CA LYS A 22 -10.45 1.71 -35.02
C LYS A 22 -11.08 0.84 -33.93
N GLY A 23 -12.23 1.25 -33.38
CA GLY A 23 -12.99 0.53 -32.37
C GLY A 23 -12.60 0.84 -30.92
N ILE A 24 -11.47 1.51 -30.70
CA ILE A 24 -10.99 1.93 -29.37
C ILE A 24 -10.62 3.42 -29.32
N GLU A 25 -11.06 4.21 -30.30
CA GLU A 25 -10.74 5.64 -30.40
C GLU A 25 -11.16 6.40 -29.14
N SER A 26 -12.28 5.99 -28.54
CA SER A 26 -12.79 6.56 -27.30
C SER A 26 -11.88 6.33 -26.10
N LEU A 27 -11.02 5.29 -26.13
CA LEU A 27 -10.03 5.02 -25.08
C LEU A 27 -8.71 5.75 -25.32
N MET A 28 -8.45 6.21 -26.55
CA MET A 28 -7.21 6.88 -26.91
C MET A 28 -7.26 8.38 -26.56
N GLY A 29 -6.15 8.89 -26.03
CA GLY A 29 -5.95 10.29 -25.71
C GLY A 29 -5.04 10.97 -26.72
N ARG A 30 -4.49 12.13 -26.34
CA ARG A 30 -3.51 12.84 -27.18
C ARG A 30 -2.32 11.95 -27.56
N THR A 31 -1.80 12.20 -28.76
CA THR A 31 -0.59 11.57 -29.27
C THR A 31 0.62 11.97 -28.42
N ILE A 32 1.45 10.97 -28.14
CA ILE A 32 2.71 11.11 -27.41
C ILE A 32 3.72 11.77 -28.35
N LYS A 33 4.42 12.80 -27.86
CA LYS A 33 5.43 13.49 -28.66
C LYS A 33 6.77 12.75 -28.58
N THR A 34 6.91 11.66 -29.33
CA THR A 34 8.13 10.82 -29.35
C THR A 34 9.38 11.62 -29.70
N ALA A 35 9.29 12.58 -30.63
CA ALA A 35 10.40 13.46 -30.98
C ALA A 35 10.95 14.27 -29.78
N ALA A 36 10.12 14.59 -28.78
CA ALA A 36 10.59 15.27 -27.57
C ALA A 36 11.35 14.31 -26.62
N ILE A 37 11.01 13.02 -26.65
CA ILE A 37 11.73 11.99 -25.89
C ILE A 37 13.09 11.75 -26.53
N GLU A 38 13.12 11.60 -27.86
CA GLU A 38 14.35 11.38 -28.63
C GLU A 38 15.32 12.56 -28.49
N ALA A 39 14.81 13.80 -28.56
CA ALA A 39 15.64 15.00 -28.48
C ALA A 39 16.33 15.21 -27.12
N ASP A 40 15.80 14.62 -26.04
CA ASP A 40 16.33 14.77 -24.67
C ASP A 40 16.69 13.39 -24.06
N TRP A 41 16.88 12.36 -24.90
CA TRP A 41 17.11 10.97 -24.48
C TRP A 41 18.37 10.79 -23.63
N ASP A 42 19.48 11.39 -24.06
CA ASP A 42 20.76 11.28 -23.35
C ASP A 42 20.68 11.89 -21.95
N ASP A 43 19.94 12.98 -21.79
CA ASP A 43 19.72 13.63 -20.50
C ASP A 43 18.83 12.78 -19.58
N ILE A 44 17.82 12.10 -20.13
CA ILE A 44 17.00 11.12 -19.39
C ILE A 44 17.89 9.98 -18.89
N VAL A 45 18.69 9.37 -19.77
CA VAL A 45 19.59 8.27 -19.42
C VAL A 45 20.58 8.71 -18.35
N ARG A 46 21.16 9.92 -18.48
CA ARG A 46 22.08 10.48 -17.49
C ARG A 46 21.44 10.63 -16.11
N ILE A 47 20.20 11.12 -16.04
CA ILE A 47 19.44 11.22 -14.79
C ILE A 47 19.26 9.84 -14.16
N VAL A 48 18.82 8.85 -14.95
CA VAL A 48 18.58 7.49 -14.46
C VAL A 48 19.87 6.85 -13.97
N ALA A 49 20.98 7.04 -14.68
CA ALA A 49 22.30 6.57 -14.28
C ALA A 49 22.75 7.21 -12.97
N SER A 50 22.66 8.54 -12.85
CA SER A 50 23.01 9.26 -11.61
C SER A 50 22.19 8.82 -10.39
N ILE A 51 20.91 8.47 -10.60
CA ILE A 51 20.06 7.92 -9.54
C ILE A 51 20.53 6.50 -9.17
N LYS A 52 20.76 5.63 -10.15
CA LYS A 52 21.17 4.24 -9.94
C LYS A 52 22.54 4.14 -9.26
N GLU A 53 23.46 5.04 -9.59
CA GLU A 53 24.80 5.12 -8.99
C GLU A 53 24.79 5.79 -7.60
N GLY A 54 23.65 6.32 -7.15
CA GLY A 54 23.53 7.01 -5.87
C GLY A 54 24.20 8.39 -5.84
N ALA A 55 24.67 8.91 -6.98
CA ALA A 55 25.29 10.22 -7.09
C ALA A 55 24.34 11.37 -6.75
N VAL A 56 23.04 11.19 -7.02
CA VAL A 56 22.00 12.18 -6.70
C VAL A 56 20.73 11.50 -6.18
N ALA A 57 20.16 12.02 -5.09
CA ALA A 57 18.87 11.56 -4.58
C ALA A 57 17.72 11.91 -5.55
N PRO A 58 16.78 10.98 -5.81
CA PRO A 58 15.62 11.24 -6.67
C PRO A 58 14.81 12.49 -6.27
N SER A 59 14.71 12.77 -4.98
CA SER A 59 14.00 13.94 -4.44
C SER A 59 14.68 15.28 -4.79
N ALA A 60 15.99 15.29 -5.00
CA ALA A 60 16.73 16.48 -5.43
C ALA A 60 16.48 16.76 -6.91
N ILE A 61 16.48 15.72 -7.75
CA ILE A 61 16.16 15.83 -9.18
C ILE A 61 14.73 16.32 -9.37
N LEU A 62 13.75 15.74 -8.65
CA LEU A 62 12.36 16.18 -8.74
C LEU A 62 12.17 17.65 -8.33
N ARG A 63 12.86 18.11 -7.28
CA ARG A 63 12.86 19.53 -6.90
C ARG A 63 13.41 20.41 -8.02
N LYS A 64 14.51 20.00 -8.66
CA LYS A 64 15.14 20.75 -9.74
C LYS A 64 14.26 20.81 -10.99
N LEU A 65 13.62 19.69 -11.35
CA LEU A 65 12.67 19.63 -12.47
C LEU A 65 11.44 20.53 -12.20
N ALA A 66 10.89 20.46 -10.99
CA ALA A 66 9.72 21.23 -10.58
C ALA A 66 9.97 22.74 -10.43
N ALA A 67 11.21 23.17 -10.24
CA ALA A 67 11.56 24.59 -10.12
C ALA A 67 11.36 25.36 -11.45
N TYR A 68 11.41 24.69 -12.61
CA TYR A 68 11.37 25.33 -13.93
C TYR A 68 10.20 24.82 -14.80
N LYS A 69 8.97 24.87 -14.28
CA LYS A 69 7.74 24.28 -14.88
C LYS A 69 7.38 24.66 -16.31
N ARG A 70 7.89 25.78 -16.86
CA ARG A 70 7.46 26.29 -18.19
C ARG A 70 8.53 26.21 -19.29
N GLN A 71 9.76 25.84 -18.96
CA GLN A 71 10.89 25.82 -19.91
C GLN A 71 11.73 24.55 -19.86
N ASN A 72 11.39 23.60 -18.98
CA ASN A 72 12.18 22.40 -18.84
C ASN A 72 11.78 21.35 -19.89
N ARG A 73 12.53 21.33 -21.00
CA ARG A 73 12.39 20.33 -22.06
C ARG A 73 12.52 18.90 -21.54
N LEU A 74 13.44 18.67 -20.60
CA LEU A 74 13.67 17.37 -19.97
C LEU A 74 12.49 16.93 -19.10
N ASP A 75 11.87 17.84 -18.35
CA ASP A 75 10.63 17.55 -17.60
C ASP A 75 9.49 17.16 -18.55
N PHE A 76 9.37 17.86 -19.68
CA PHE A 76 8.39 17.52 -20.72
C PHE A 76 8.67 16.14 -21.34
N ALA A 77 9.91 15.85 -21.70
CA ALA A 77 10.33 14.56 -22.25
C ALA A 77 10.07 13.40 -21.27
N LEU A 78 10.40 13.59 -19.98
CA LEU A 78 10.08 12.64 -18.92
C LEU A 78 8.56 12.45 -18.73
N ALA A 79 7.76 13.51 -18.89
CA ALA A 79 6.31 13.42 -18.81
C ALA A 79 5.71 12.63 -19.99
N GLU A 80 6.24 12.79 -21.21
CA GLU A 80 5.86 12.00 -22.39
C GLU A 80 6.29 10.53 -22.23
N LEU A 81 7.51 10.26 -21.75
CA LEU A 81 7.96 8.91 -21.43
C LEU A 81 7.08 8.24 -20.37
N GLY A 82 6.76 8.97 -19.29
CA GLY A 82 5.84 8.49 -18.26
C GLY A 82 4.41 8.25 -18.77
N ARG A 83 4.01 8.88 -19.88
CA ARG A 83 2.73 8.61 -20.55
C ARG A 83 2.78 7.28 -21.31
N ILE A 84 3.91 6.91 -21.92
CA ILE A 84 4.12 5.58 -22.51
C ILE A 84 4.02 4.50 -21.43
N GLU A 85 4.83 4.62 -20.37
CA GLU A 85 4.84 3.65 -19.27
C GLU A 85 3.46 3.48 -18.62
N ARG A 86 2.73 4.58 -18.41
CA ARG A 86 1.36 4.52 -17.88
C ARG A 86 0.41 3.80 -18.84
N THR A 87 0.61 3.95 -20.14
CA THR A 87 -0.23 3.30 -21.16
C THR A 87 0.04 1.81 -21.20
N LEU A 88 1.31 1.40 -21.24
CA LEU A 88 1.72 -0.01 -21.18
C LEU A 88 1.17 -0.66 -19.91
N PHE A 89 1.38 -0.02 -18.76
CA PHE A 89 0.84 -0.52 -17.49
C PHE A 89 -0.69 -0.64 -17.49
N ALA A 90 -1.40 0.31 -18.12
CA ALA A 90 -2.87 0.24 -18.22
C ALA A 90 -3.32 -0.92 -19.12
N LEU A 91 -2.59 -1.19 -20.22
CA LEU A 91 -2.84 -2.33 -21.09
C LEU A 91 -2.58 -3.65 -20.36
N ASP A 92 -1.43 -3.79 -19.70
CA ASP A 92 -1.10 -4.96 -18.87
C ASP A 92 -2.16 -5.20 -17.79
N TRP A 93 -2.63 -4.12 -17.15
CA TRP A 93 -3.67 -4.21 -16.14
C TRP A 93 -5.02 -4.66 -16.72
N LEU A 94 -5.38 -4.24 -17.94
CA LEU A 94 -6.62 -4.65 -18.61
C LEU A 94 -6.55 -6.10 -19.09
N GLU A 95 -5.41 -6.54 -19.58
CA GLU A 95 -5.21 -7.88 -20.14
C GLU A 95 -5.00 -8.93 -19.05
N GLN A 96 -4.16 -8.65 -18.04
CA GLN A 96 -3.66 -9.66 -17.11
C GLN A 96 -4.38 -9.62 -15.75
N PRO A 97 -5.14 -10.69 -15.39
CA PRO A 97 -5.81 -10.76 -14.09
C PRO A 97 -4.85 -10.76 -12.89
N ASP A 98 -3.65 -11.31 -13.05
CA ASP A 98 -2.64 -11.41 -11.98
C ASP A 98 -2.13 -10.03 -11.55
N VAL A 99 -1.87 -9.14 -12.53
CA VAL A 99 -1.49 -7.74 -12.27
C VAL A 99 -2.60 -7.02 -11.50
N ARG A 100 -3.87 -7.24 -11.86
CA ARG A 100 -5.01 -6.65 -11.13
C ARG A 100 -5.08 -7.15 -9.70
N ARG A 101 -4.96 -8.47 -9.50
CA ARG A 101 -5.00 -9.10 -8.16
C ARG A 101 -3.85 -8.59 -7.29
N ALA A 102 -2.63 -8.50 -7.82
CA ALA A 102 -1.49 -7.96 -7.09
C ALA A 102 -1.68 -6.49 -6.68
N CYS A 103 -2.18 -5.65 -7.59
CA CYS A 103 -2.48 -4.25 -7.28
C CYS A 103 -3.57 -4.12 -6.20
N GLN A 104 -4.64 -4.92 -6.30
CA GLN A 104 -5.73 -4.91 -5.31
C GLN A 104 -5.26 -5.42 -3.95
N ALA A 105 -4.43 -6.47 -3.91
CA ALA A 105 -3.83 -6.96 -2.67
C ALA A 105 -2.99 -5.89 -1.97
N GLY A 106 -2.19 -5.12 -2.73
CA GLY A 106 -1.46 -3.97 -2.21
C GLY A 106 -2.37 -2.89 -1.63
N LEU A 107 -3.47 -2.58 -2.32
CA LEU A 107 -4.47 -1.62 -1.84
C LEU A 107 -5.16 -2.09 -0.56
N ASN A 108 -5.63 -3.34 -0.53
CA ASN A 108 -6.29 -3.94 0.63
C ASN A 108 -5.38 -3.87 1.87
N LYS A 109 -4.06 -4.09 1.71
CA LYS A 109 -3.09 -3.92 2.81
C LYS A 109 -3.05 -2.48 3.32
N GLY A 110 -3.01 -1.51 2.41
CA GLY A 110 -3.04 -0.09 2.76
C GLY A 110 -4.34 0.32 3.45
N GLU A 111 -5.49 -0.05 2.88
CA GLU A 111 -6.81 0.20 3.45
C GLU A 111 -6.96 -0.42 4.83
N ALA A 112 -6.57 -1.69 5.01
CA ALA A 112 -6.63 -2.35 6.31
C ALA A 112 -5.76 -1.64 7.36
N ARG A 113 -4.56 -1.19 6.98
CA ARG A 113 -3.72 -0.35 7.85
C ARG A 113 -4.41 0.97 8.18
N HIS A 114 -5.01 1.64 7.21
CA HIS A 114 -5.72 2.91 7.42
C HIS A 114 -6.95 2.74 8.30
N THR A 115 -7.73 1.68 8.14
CA THR A 115 -8.85 1.33 9.00
C THR A 115 -8.40 1.09 10.43
N LEU A 116 -7.32 0.33 10.63
CA LEU A 116 -6.73 0.13 11.96
C LEU A 116 -6.24 1.45 12.56
N ALA A 117 -5.53 2.28 11.78
CA ALA A 117 -5.07 3.58 12.22
C ALA A 117 -6.22 4.49 12.66
N ALA A 118 -7.32 4.50 11.90
CA ALA A 118 -8.53 5.24 12.23
C ALA A 118 -9.19 4.73 13.53
N ALA A 119 -9.24 3.41 13.72
CA ALA A 119 -9.78 2.79 14.93
C ALA A 119 -8.96 3.18 16.18
N ILE A 120 -7.63 3.09 16.12
CA ILE A 120 -6.73 3.52 17.21
C ILE A 120 -6.94 5.01 17.53
N TYR A 121 -7.21 5.82 16.51
CA TYR A 121 -7.36 7.27 16.65
C TYR A 121 -8.78 7.75 17.04
N THR A 122 -9.75 6.84 17.17
CA THR A 122 -11.19 7.19 17.27
C THR A 122 -11.52 8.17 18.42
N ASN A 123 -10.69 8.23 19.47
CA ASN A 123 -10.93 9.12 20.61
C ASN A 123 -10.65 10.63 20.37
N ARG A 124 -10.28 11.08 19.15
CA ARG A 124 -10.21 12.52 18.77
C ARG A 124 -10.71 12.87 17.36
N GLN A 125 -11.62 12.07 16.79
CA GLN A 125 -12.26 12.38 15.48
C GLN A 125 -11.27 12.64 14.30
N GLY A 126 -10.07 12.05 14.31
CA GLY A 126 -9.13 12.17 13.18
C GLY A 126 -8.42 13.51 13.01
N ARG A 127 -8.52 14.45 13.97
CA ARG A 127 -7.95 15.81 13.84
C ARG A 127 -6.63 16.02 14.60
N PHE A 128 -5.56 16.32 13.87
CA PHE A 128 -4.30 16.82 14.42
C PHE A 128 -4.43 18.29 14.83
N THR A 129 -4.93 18.55 16.05
CA THR A 129 -5.03 19.92 16.59
C THR A 129 -3.75 20.36 17.33
N ASP A 130 -2.58 19.79 17.00
CA ASP A 130 -1.33 20.26 17.62
C ASP A 130 -0.67 21.32 16.75
N ARG A 131 -0.22 22.37 17.44
CA ARG A 131 0.34 23.57 16.81
C ARG A 131 1.77 23.40 16.29
N SER A 132 2.54 22.43 16.77
CA SER A 132 3.94 22.20 16.34
C SER A 132 4.08 20.96 15.46
N ILE A 133 5.02 21.04 14.51
CA ILE A 133 5.42 19.93 13.62
C ILE A 133 5.97 18.76 14.46
N GLU A 134 6.79 19.05 15.47
CA GLU A 134 7.38 18.04 16.35
C GLU A 134 6.33 17.19 17.08
N ASN A 135 5.26 17.81 17.60
CA ASN A 135 4.18 17.07 18.25
C ASN A 135 3.36 16.21 17.26
N GLN A 136 3.28 16.62 15.99
CA GLN A 136 2.67 15.81 14.94
C GLN A 136 3.55 14.60 14.62
N GLU A 137 4.87 14.77 14.56
CA GLU A 137 5.84 13.69 14.34
C GLU A 137 5.83 12.65 15.47
N TYR A 138 5.88 13.07 16.73
CA TYR A 138 5.80 12.14 17.86
C TYR A 138 4.51 11.32 17.85
N ARG A 139 3.38 11.92 17.49
CA ARG A 139 2.10 11.19 17.40
C ARG A 139 2.04 10.27 16.21
N ALA A 140 2.54 10.68 15.05
CA ALA A 140 2.64 9.80 13.89
C ALA A 140 3.53 8.59 14.20
N SER A 141 4.65 8.81 14.90
CA SER A 141 5.54 7.75 15.36
C SER A 141 4.85 6.82 16.37
N GLY A 142 4.16 7.36 17.39
CA GLY A 142 3.41 6.58 18.36
C GLY A 142 2.28 5.75 17.75
N LEU A 143 1.54 6.32 16.78
CA LEU A 143 0.52 5.60 16.02
C LEU A 143 1.14 4.45 15.22
N ASN A 144 2.26 4.71 14.53
CA ASN A 144 2.98 3.67 13.80
C ASN A 144 3.48 2.55 14.73
N LEU A 145 3.96 2.89 15.92
CA LEU A 145 4.39 1.93 16.93
C LEU A 145 3.22 1.04 17.38
N LEU A 146 2.05 1.62 17.69
CA LEU A 146 0.86 0.87 18.09
C LEU A 146 0.37 -0.06 16.99
N ILE A 147 0.32 0.43 15.74
CA ILE A 147 -0.04 -0.40 14.58
C ILE A 147 0.94 -1.58 14.45
N ALA A 148 2.25 -1.33 14.56
CA ALA A 148 3.25 -2.38 14.48
C ALA A 148 3.11 -3.40 15.62
N ALA A 149 2.87 -2.96 16.84
CA ALA A 149 2.66 -3.83 18.00
C ALA A 149 1.43 -4.73 17.83
N ILE A 150 0.29 -4.17 17.39
CA ILE A 150 -0.93 -4.93 17.09
C ILE A 150 -0.68 -5.93 15.97
N SER A 151 -0.02 -5.49 14.88
CA SER A 151 0.32 -6.35 13.73
C SER A 151 1.17 -7.54 14.17
N TYR A 152 2.18 -7.28 15.00
CA TYR A 152 3.07 -8.30 15.53
C TYR A 152 2.31 -9.30 16.41
N TRP A 153 1.52 -8.79 17.37
CA TRP A 153 0.68 -9.63 18.23
C TRP A 153 -0.25 -10.51 17.39
N ASN A 154 -0.93 -9.94 16.41
CA ASN A 154 -1.85 -10.69 15.55
C ASN A 154 -1.13 -11.78 14.76
N THR A 155 0.04 -11.48 14.19
CA THR A 155 0.82 -12.45 13.42
C THR A 155 1.20 -13.66 14.28
N VAL A 156 1.70 -13.41 15.50
CA VAL A 156 2.08 -14.45 16.46
C VAL A 156 0.88 -15.32 16.87
N TYR A 157 -0.28 -14.72 17.16
CA TYR A 157 -1.45 -15.48 17.58
C TYR A 157 -2.17 -16.18 16.41
N MET A 158 -2.08 -15.64 15.19
CA MET A 158 -2.58 -16.31 13.98
C MET A 158 -1.78 -17.58 13.68
N ASP A 159 -0.45 -17.52 13.78
CA ASP A 159 0.41 -18.70 13.63
C ASP A 159 0.09 -19.78 14.68
N ARG A 160 -0.03 -19.37 15.95
CA ARG A 160 -0.45 -20.30 17.02
C ARG A 160 -1.83 -20.89 16.78
N ALA A 161 -2.78 -20.11 16.28
CA ALA A 161 -4.12 -20.60 15.96
C ALA A 161 -4.10 -21.60 14.80
N ALA A 162 -3.29 -21.35 13.77
CA ALA A 162 -3.10 -22.26 12.63
C ALA A 162 -2.48 -23.59 13.10
N GLN A 163 -1.42 -23.55 13.90
CA GLN A 163 -0.79 -24.74 14.49
C GLN A 163 -1.76 -25.52 15.39
N HIS A 164 -2.53 -24.82 16.21
CA HIS A 164 -3.53 -25.46 17.06
C HIS A 164 -4.61 -26.16 16.24
N LEU A 165 -5.10 -25.54 15.17
CA LEU A 165 -6.10 -26.12 14.26
C LEU A 165 -5.57 -27.38 13.57
N GLN A 166 -4.33 -27.34 13.05
CA GLN A 166 -3.66 -28.53 12.48
C GLN A 166 -3.53 -29.66 13.52
N SER A 167 -3.09 -29.34 14.73
CA SER A 167 -2.92 -30.34 15.81
C SER A 167 -4.24 -30.95 16.30
N SER A 168 -5.35 -30.21 16.16
CA SER A 168 -6.67 -30.64 16.60
C SER A 168 -7.44 -31.44 15.53
N GLY A 169 -6.79 -31.78 14.42
CA GLY A 169 -7.38 -32.53 13.31
C GLY A 169 -8.18 -31.68 12.32
N GLY A 170 -8.14 -30.35 12.45
CA GLY A 170 -8.73 -29.44 11.47
C GLY A 170 -7.83 -29.33 10.24
N THR A 171 -8.36 -29.71 9.07
CA THR A 171 -7.66 -29.54 7.79
C THR A 171 -8.02 -28.20 7.15
N PHE A 172 -7.02 -27.40 6.80
CA PHE A 172 -7.19 -26.24 5.92
C PHE A 172 -6.10 -26.26 4.84
N ASP A 173 -6.35 -25.59 3.73
CA ASP A 173 -5.36 -25.40 2.67
C ASP A 173 -4.33 -24.36 3.10
N ASP A 174 -3.06 -24.74 3.19
CA ASP A 174 -1.95 -23.86 3.58
C ASP A 174 -1.80 -22.66 2.64
N ALA A 175 -2.27 -22.75 1.39
CA ALA A 175 -2.30 -21.61 0.47
C ALA A 175 -3.16 -20.45 0.98
N LEU A 176 -4.14 -20.73 1.85
CA LEU A 176 -5.01 -19.71 2.46
C LEU A 176 -4.26 -18.82 3.47
N LEU A 177 -3.16 -19.30 4.06
CA LEU A 177 -2.37 -18.50 5.01
C LEU A 177 -1.80 -17.23 4.36
N ALA A 178 -1.46 -17.30 3.06
CA ALA A 178 -0.96 -16.14 2.29
C ALA A 178 -2.00 -15.03 2.14
N HIS A 179 -3.28 -15.33 2.39
CA HIS A 179 -4.40 -14.40 2.29
C HIS A 179 -4.81 -13.79 3.64
N LEU A 180 -4.19 -14.20 4.75
CA LEU A 180 -4.45 -13.62 6.07
C LEU A 180 -3.87 -12.21 6.20
N SER A 181 -4.58 -11.36 6.94
CA SER A 181 -4.15 -9.99 7.24
C SER A 181 -4.04 -9.79 8.75
N PRO A 182 -2.86 -9.46 9.29
CA PRO A 182 -2.69 -9.22 10.72
C PRO A 182 -3.22 -7.84 11.16
N MET A 183 -4.04 -7.16 10.36
CA MET A 183 -4.57 -5.82 10.66
C MET A 183 -5.91 -5.84 11.42
N GLY A 184 -6.50 -7.01 11.66
CA GLY A 184 -7.76 -7.12 12.40
C GLY A 184 -7.62 -6.65 13.86
N TRP A 185 -8.64 -5.98 14.40
CA TRP A 185 -8.57 -5.40 15.75
C TRP A 185 -9.83 -5.55 16.59
N VAL A 186 -10.88 -6.21 16.08
CA VAL A 186 -12.15 -6.39 16.80
C VAL A 186 -11.97 -7.12 18.14
N HIS A 187 -10.95 -7.98 18.24
CA HIS A 187 -10.58 -8.68 19.47
C HIS A 187 -9.68 -7.88 20.42
N ILE A 188 -9.35 -6.63 20.09
CA ILE A 188 -8.49 -5.75 20.89
C ILE A 188 -9.32 -4.58 21.38
N SER A 189 -9.41 -4.42 22.70
CA SER A 189 -9.98 -3.21 23.32
C SER A 189 -9.00 -2.05 23.12
N LEU A 190 -9.32 -1.13 22.22
CA LEU A 190 -8.53 0.08 21.94
C LEU A 190 -8.87 1.25 22.89
N THR A 191 -10.00 1.16 23.58
CA THR A 191 -10.48 2.14 24.56
C THR A 191 -11.00 1.44 25.81
N GLY A 192 -11.01 2.16 26.93
CA GLY A 192 -11.44 1.66 28.23
C GLY A 192 -10.33 1.61 29.27
N ASP A 193 -10.62 0.99 30.41
CA ASP A 193 -9.68 0.90 31.54
C ASP A 193 -8.71 -0.27 31.39
N TYR A 194 -7.42 0.04 31.39
CA TYR A 194 -6.36 -0.95 31.30
C TYR A 194 -5.85 -1.34 32.69
N LEU A 195 -6.16 -2.56 33.12
CA LEU A 195 -5.67 -3.12 34.38
C LEU A 195 -4.26 -3.72 34.22
N TRP A 196 -3.24 -2.86 34.32
CA TRP A 196 -1.82 -3.25 34.14
C TRP A 196 -1.33 -4.32 35.13
N GLN A 197 -1.93 -4.43 36.32
CA GLN A 197 -1.61 -5.45 37.31
C GLN A 197 -1.83 -6.90 36.79
N ARG A 198 -2.71 -7.09 35.79
CA ARG A 198 -2.92 -8.40 35.14
C ARG A 198 -1.98 -8.65 33.96
N ALA A 199 -1.35 -7.61 33.41
CA ALA A 199 -0.44 -7.73 32.27
C ALA A 199 0.88 -8.44 32.66
N ASN A 200 1.33 -8.29 33.91
CA ASN A 200 2.57 -8.89 34.44
C ASN A 200 2.46 -10.39 34.81
N ARG A 201 1.40 -11.09 34.39
CA ARG A 201 1.21 -12.52 34.74
C ARG A 201 1.85 -13.50 33.76
N LEU A 202 2.39 -13.03 32.64
CA LEU A 202 3.03 -13.87 31.63
C LEU A 202 4.54 -13.69 31.72
N SER A 203 5.25 -14.81 31.84
CA SER A 203 6.71 -14.83 31.75
C SER A 203 7.15 -14.58 30.30
N PRO A 204 8.40 -14.14 30.06
CA PRO A 204 8.92 -14.02 28.70
C PRO A 204 8.78 -15.34 27.93
N GLY A 205 8.17 -15.28 26.74
CA GLY A 205 7.92 -16.46 25.90
C GLY A 205 6.62 -17.22 26.24
N GLU A 206 5.90 -16.83 27.29
CA GLU A 206 4.55 -17.32 27.55
C GLU A 206 3.51 -16.54 26.76
N PHE A 207 2.45 -17.24 26.37
CA PHE A 207 1.37 -16.69 25.57
C PHE A 207 0.04 -16.91 26.28
N ARG A 208 -0.91 -16.03 26.00
CA ARG A 208 -2.30 -16.22 26.42
C ARG A 208 -2.88 -17.44 25.72
N THR A 209 -3.80 -18.11 26.40
CA THR A 209 -4.57 -19.21 25.83
C THR A 209 -5.39 -18.71 24.64
N LEU A 210 -5.54 -19.57 23.62
CA LEU A 210 -6.42 -19.29 22.50
C LEU A 210 -7.87 -19.37 22.96
N ASN A 211 -8.72 -18.50 22.40
CA ASN A 211 -10.17 -18.60 22.59
C ASN A 211 -10.70 -19.67 21.63
N ASP A 212 -10.87 -20.90 22.09
CA ASP A 212 -11.49 -21.96 21.30
C ASP A 212 -13.04 -21.89 21.39
N PRO A 213 -13.74 -21.54 20.29
CA PRO A 213 -15.20 -21.55 20.27
C PRO A 213 -15.79 -22.96 20.42
N MET A 214 -15.09 -24.03 20.02
CA MET A 214 -15.58 -25.41 20.16
C MET A 214 -15.53 -25.89 21.62
N ALA A 215 -14.49 -25.54 22.37
CA ALA A 215 -14.43 -25.78 23.82
C ALA A 215 -15.55 -25.07 24.58
N ARG A 216 -15.97 -23.88 24.14
CA ARG A 216 -17.11 -23.16 24.75
C ARG A 216 -18.45 -23.85 24.52
N LEU A 217 -18.67 -24.46 23.36
CA LEU A 217 -19.91 -25.20 23.07
C LEU A 217 -20.02 -26.50 23.88
N LYS A 218 -18.90 -27.16 24.18
CA LYS A 218 -18.87 -28.37 25.03
C LYS A 218 -19.11 -28.12 26.52
N LEU A 219 -19.00 -26.88 26.99
CA LEU A 219 -19.26 -26.50 28.39
C LEU A 219 -20.72 -26.12 28.67
N VAL A 220 -21.54 -26.01 27.62
CA VAL A 220 -22.96 -25.61 27.71
C VAL A 220 -23.90 -26.77 27.37
N ALA A 221 -23.37 -27.93 26.97
CA ALA A 221 -24.08 -29.19 26.75
C ALA A 221 -23.82 -30.15 27.91
#